data_AF-A0A921MPH5-F1
#
_entry.id   AF-A0A921MPH5-F1
#
_cell.length_a   1.000
_cell.length_b   1.000
_cell.length_c   1.000
_cell.angle_alpha   90.00
_cell.angle_beta   90.00
_cell.angle_gamma   90.00
#
_symmetry.space_group_name_H-M   'P 1'
#
loop_
_entity.id
_entity.type
_entity.pdbx_description
1 polymer ?
#
loop_
_entity_poly.entity_id
_entity_poly.type
_entity_poly.pdbx_seq_one_letter_code
_entity_poly.pdbx_strand_id
1 'polypeptide(L)' 'MAAQKYTEAKKEGNRKWDAANLDRLSVAAPKGTKERWKAAAAEQGKSLNQFIVDAVEDSMDRDAPSK' A
#
# COMPACT_ATOMS: atom_id res chain seq x y z
N MET A 1 6.41 29.64 -7.85
CA MET A 1 6.40 28.61 -6.79
C MET A 1 7.71 27.85 -6.87
N ALA A 2 8.53 27.88 -5.82
CA ALA A 2 9.85 27.27 -5.83
C ALA A 2 9.72 25.73 -5.77
N ALA A 3 10.18 25.05 -6.82
CA ALA A 3 10.33 23.60 -6.80
C ALA A 3 11.32 23.25 -5.69
N GLN A 4 10.80 22.74 -4.58
CA GLN A 4 11.58 22.36 -3.40
C GLN A 4 12.64 21.35 -3.85
N LYS A 5 13.91 21.78 -3.93
CA LYS A 5 15.05 20.91 -4.27
C LYS A 5 15.06 19.77 -3.27
N TYR A 6 14.67 18.58 -3.72
CA TYR A 6 14.84 17.34 -2.98
C TYR A 6 16.33 17.14 -2.77
N THR A 7 16.86 17.60 -1.64
CA THR A 7 18.24 17.34 -1.24
C THR A 7 18.42 15.83 -1.10
N GLU A 8 19.57 15.32 -1.54
CA GLU A 8 19.90 13.88 -1.46
C GLU A 8 19.72 13.34 -0.02
N ALA A 9 20.00 14.17 0.98
CA ALA A 9 19.75 13.87 2.40
C ALA A 9 18.28 13.52 2.72
N LYS A 10 17.31 14.22 2.11
CA LYS A 10 15.88 13.93 2.33
C LYS A 10 15.47 12.62 1.64
N LYS A 11 16.03 12.33 0.46
CA LYS A 11 15.79 11.05 -0.22
C LYS A 11 16.32 9.88 0.62
N GLU A 12 17.51 10.03 1.21
CA GLU A 12 18.10 8.99 2.05
C GLU A 12 17.33 8.82 3.37
N GLY A 13 16.88 9.92 3.98
CA GLY A 13 16.01 9.88 5.16
C GLY A 13 14.70 9.13 4.90
N ASN A 14 14.02 9.44 3.80
CA ASN A 14 12.81 8.71 3.39
C ASN A 14 13.11 7.23 3.17
N ARG A 15 14.18 6.86 2.46
CA ARG A 15 14.56 5.45 2.27
C ARG A 15 14.80 4.70 3.57
N LYS A 16 15.47 5.33 4.54
CA LYS A 16 15.71 4.75 5.87
C LYS A 16 14.41 4.55 6.64
N TRP A 17 13.49 5.52 6.57
CA TRP A 17 12.19 5.39 7.20
C TRP A 17 11.33 4.32 6.52
N ASP A 18 11.24 4.32 5.19
CA ASP A 18 10.58 3.29 4.39
C ASP A 18 11.10 1.89 4.77
N ALA A 19 12.42 1.68 4.78
CA ALA A 19 13.01 0.38 5.10
C ALA A 19 12.79 -0.07 6.56
N ALA A 20 12.62 0.86 7.49
CA ALA A 20 12.42 0.54 8.91
C ALA A 20 10.95 0.38 9.30
N ASN A 21 10.02 1.00 8.55
CA ASN A 21 8.61 1.08 8.93
C ASN A 21 7.66 0.40 7.94
N LEU A 22 8.11 0.15 6.70
CA LEU A 22 7.27 -0.41 5.65
C LEU A 22 7.87 -1.69 5.09
N ASP A 23 7.08 -2.77 5.13
CA ASP A 23 7.37 -3.98 4.37
C ASP A 23 6.84 -3.80 2.93
N ARG A 24 7.75 -3.77 1.96
CA ARG A 24 7.41 -3.40 0.58
C ARG A 24 7.08 -4.63 -0.24
N LEU A 25 5.79 -4.93 -0.34
CA LEU A 25 5.28 -6.06 -1.11
C LEU A 25 5.07 -5.72 -2.59
N SER A 26 5.61 -6.55 -3.49
CA SER A 26 5.34 -6.48 -4.93
C SER A 26 4.32 -7.54 -5.31
N VAL A 27 3.11 -7.12 -5.68
CA VAL A 27 2.02 -8.03 -6.03
C VAL A 27 1.86 -8.11 -7.55
N ALA A 28 2.03 -9.30 -8.11
CA ALA A 28 1.75 -9.59 -9.51
C ALA A 28 0.32 -10.15 -9.64
N ALA A 29 -0.58 -9.36 -10.23
CA ALA A 29 -1.95 -9.76 -10.53
C ALA A 29 -2.20 -9.73 -12.06
N PRO A 30 -3.21 -10.45 -12.57
CA PRO A 30 -3.60 -10.38 -13.97
C PRO A 30 -3.84 -8.95 -14.47
N LYS A 31 -3.70 -8.74 -15.79
CA LYS A 31 -4.00 -7.45 -16.41
C LYS A 31 -5.47 -7.06 -16.15
N GLY A 32 -5.70 -5.79 -15.81
CA GLY A 32 -7.03 -5.26 -15.47
C GLY A 32 -7.42 -5.39 -13.99
N THR A 33 -6.72 -6.21 -13.21
CA THR A 33 -7.03 -6.37 -11.77
C THR A 33 -6.79 -5.08 -10.98
N LYS A 34 -5.76 -4.31 -11.34
CA LYS A 34 -5.44 -3.02 -10.72
C LYS A 34 -6.60 -2.02 -10.82
N GLU A 35 -7.23 -1.92 -11.99
CA GLU A 35 -8.35 -1.01 -12.21
C GLU A 35 -9.57 -1.44 -11.40
N ARG A 36 -9.87 -2.74 -11.38
CA ARG A 36 -10.94 -3.30 -10.55
C ARG A 36 -10.74 -3.00 -9.07
N TRP A 37 -9.54 -3.23 -8.53
CA TRP A 37 -9.22 -2.93 -7.14
C TRP A 37 -9.24 -1.43 -6.85
N LYS A 38 -8.79 -0.60 -7.79
CA LYS A 38 -8.83 0.86 -7.63
C LYS A 38 -10.28 1.38 -7.57
N ALA A 39 -11.17 0.83 -8.39
CA ALA A 39 -12.60 1.16 -8.34
C ALA A 39 -13.20 0.74 -6.98
N ALA A 40 -12.99 -0.50 -6.55
CA ALA A 40 -13.47 -0.99 -5.26
C ALA A 40 -12.92 -0.17 -4.08
N ALA A 41 -11.64 0.20 -4.12
CA ALA A 41 -11.03 1.06 -3.11
C ALA A 41 -11.66 2.47 -3.11
N ALA A 42 -11.92 3.05 -4.28
CA ALA A 42 -12.56 4.36 -4.41
C ALA A 42 -14.00 4.37 -3.89
N GLU A 43 -14.77 3.29 -4.12
CA GLU A 43 -16.11 3.12 -3.55
C GLU A 43 -16.08 3.08 -2.01
N GLN A 44 -15.01 2.56 -1.43
CA GLN A 44 -14.79 2.54 0.02
C GLN A 44 -14.08 3.80 0.55
N GLY A 45 -13.75 4.77 -0.30
CA GLY A 45 -12.97 5.96 0.08
C GLY A 45 -11.54 5.65 0.53
N LYS A 46 -11.00 4.46 0.21
CA LYS A 46 -9.67 4.00 0.61
C LYS A 46 -8.68 4.09 -0.56
N SER A 47 -7.38 4.13 -0.23
CA SER A 47 -6.33 3.98 -1.24
C SER A 47 -6.24 2.52 -1.71
N LEU A 48 -5.73 2.29 -2.93
CA LEU A 48 -5.50 0.93 -3.43
C LEU A 48 -4.60 0.12 -2.50
N ASN A 49 -3.56 0.75 -1.92
CA ASN A 49 -2.66 0.08 -0.98
C ASN A 49 -3.41 -0.35 0.28
N GLN A 50 -4.18 0.57 0.87
CA GLN A 50 -4.97 0.28 2.07
C GLN A 50 -6.00 -0.82 1.80
N PHE A 51 -6.66 -0.79 0.64
CA PHE A 51 -7.61 -1.82 0.23
C PHE A 51 -6.97 -3.21 0.13
N ILE A 52 -5.75 -3.32 -0.40
CA ILE A 52 -5.03 -4.60 -0.46
C ILE A 52 -4.64 -5.07 0.95
N VAL A 53 -4.13 -4.17 1.79
CA VAL A 53 -3.75 -4.50 3.18
C VAL A 53 -4.97 -4.98 3.97
N ASP A 54 -6.07 -4.20 3.97
CA ASP A 54 -7.33 -4.58 4.63
C ASP A 54 -7.85 -5.93 4.11
N ALA A 55 -7.79 -6.20 2.81
CA ALA A 55 -8.26 -7.46 2.26
C ALA A 55 -7.40 -8.67 2.71
N VAL A 56 -6.10 -8.47 2.87
CA VAL A 56 -5.19 -9.51 3.40
C VAL A 56 -5.44 -9.71 4.89
N GLU A 57 -5.57 -8.64 5.67
CA GLU A 57 -5.87 -8.72 7.10
C GLU A 57 -7.23 -9.36 7.38
N ASP A 58 -8.29 -8.96 6.65
CA ASP A 58 -9.62 -9.59 6.72
C ASP A 58 -9.57 -11.07 6.37
N SER A 59 -8.82 -11.44 5.32
CA SER A 59 -8.66 -12.85 4.97
C SER A 59 -7.93 -13.63 6.04
N MET A 60 -6.95 -13.04 6.75
CA MET A 60 -6.25 -13.69 7.85
C MET A 60 -7.11 -13.81 9.11
N ASP A 61 -7.91 -12.78 9.43
CA ASP A 61 -8.84 -12.79 10.56
C ASP A 61 -9.95 -13.83 10.37
N ARG A 62 -10.47 -13.94 9.14
CA ARG A 62 -11.50 -14.94 8.80
C ARG A 62 -11.00 -16.38 8.80
N ASP A 63 -9.73 -16.60 8.50
CA ASP A 63 -9.09 -17.92 8.54
C ASP A 63 -8.55 -18.25 9.94
N ALA A 64 -8.46 -17.26 10.84
CA ALA A 64 -8.16 -17.53 12.23
C ALA A 64 -9.35 -18.31 12.81
N PRO A 65 -9.16 -19.58 13.25
CA PRO A 65 -10.22 -20.31 13.89
C PRO A 65 -10.63 -19.51 15.13
N SER A 66 -11.89 -19.10 15.15
CA SER A 66 -12.55 -18.54 16.31
C SER A 66 -12.15 -19.34 17.54
N LYS A 67 -11.45 -18.67 18.46
CA LYS A 67 -11.07 -19.24 19.74
C LYS A 67 -12.28 -19.31 20.66
#